data_AF-A0A8C2C177-F1
#
_entry.id   AF-A0A8C2C177-F1
#
_cell.length_a   1.000
_cell.length_b   1.000
_cell.length_c   1.000
_cell.angle_alpha   90.00
_cell.angle_beta   90.00
_cell.angle_gamma   90.00
#
_symmetry.space_group_name_H-M   'P 1'
#
loop_
_entity.id
_entity.type
_entity.pdbx_description
1 polymer ?
#
loop_
_entity_poly.entity_id
_entity_poly.type
_entity_poly.pdbx_seq_one_letter_code
_entity_poly.pdbx_strand_id
1 'polypeptide(L)'
;HKNMGPLTTPTKGLETSRKDKSLGLLCYKFLARSCVSSILIASILTNLPDVERRRIYDIMNVLESLNMVSRLAKNRYTWHGRVKLAQTLAMLKRSGKENRYDQLMQQIRQRSLERDLWEKPS
;
A
#
# COMPACT_ATOMS: atom_id res chain seq x y z
N HIS A 1 -29.86 -49.08 0.07
CA HIS A 1 -28.69 -48.21 0.34
C HIS A 1 -27.80 -48.16 -0.90
N LYS A 2 -27.82 -47.05 -1.64
CA LYS A 2 -26.70 -46.45 -2.40
C LYS A 2 -27.28 -45.26 -3.19
N ASN A 3 -27.03 -44.06 -2.65
CA ASN A 3 -27.46 -42.77 -3.16
C ASN A 3 -26.83 -42.49 -4.54
N MET A 4 -27.64 -42.06 -5.50
CA MET A 4 -27.18 -41.27 -6.65
C MET A 4 -27.21 -39.79 -6.23
N GLY A 5 -26.05 -39.22 -5.92
CA GLY A 5 -25.88 -37.76 -5.79
C GLY A 5 -25.48 -37.16 -7.15
N PRO A 6 -25.90 -35.91 -7.48
CA PRO A 6 -25.53 -35.29 -8.74
C PRO A 6 -24.06 -34.84 -8.73
N LEU A 7 -23.44 -34.91 -9.90
CA LEU A 7 -22.09 -34.46 -10.21
C LEU A 7 -21.90 -33.00 -9.76
N THR A 8 -21.11 -32.75 -8.73
CA THR A 8 -20.62 -31.41 -8.42
C THR A 8 -19.52 -31.06 -9.43
N THR A 9 -19.87 -30.23 -10.40
CA THR A 9 -18.90 -29.51 -11.23
C THR A 9 -17.99 -28.65 -10.33
N PRO A 10 -16.66 -28.73 -10.42
CA PRO A 10 -15.80 -27.76 -9.77
C PRO A 10 -15.89 -26.45 -10.57
N THR A 11 -16.63 -25.49 -10.01
CA THR A 11 -16.74 -24.13 -10.56
C THR A 11 -15.36 -23.48 -10.55
N LYS A 12 -14.71 -23.48 -11.72
CA LYS A 12 -13.48 -22.75 -11.98
C LYS A 12 -13.81 -21.28 -12.20
N GLY A 13 -13.16 -20.39 -11.45
CA GLY A 13 -12.86 -19.05 -11.93
C GLY A 13 -13.68 -17.90 -11.33
N LEU A 14 -13.26 -17.43 -10.17
CA LEU A 14 -12.97 -16.01 -9.90
C LEU A 14 -12.18 -15.97 -8.58
N GLU A 15 -11.02 -16.62 -8.55
CA GLU A 15 -10.03 -16.25 -7.56
C GLU A 15 -9.63 -14.81 -7.86
N THR A 16 -10.25 -13.85 -7.17
CA THR A 16 -9.74 -12.48 -7.17
C THR A 16 -8.29 -12.58 -6.71
N SER A 17 -7.35 -12.30 -7.60
CA SER A 17 -5.94 -12.47 -7.30
C SER A 17 -5.62 -11.59 -6.10
N ARG A 18 -4.73 -12.03 -5.21
CA ARG A 18 -4.28 -11.22 -4.07
C ARG A 18 -3.82 -9.81 -4.50
N LYS A 19 -3.39 -9.68 -5.77
CA LYS A 19 -3.01 -8.43 -6.44
C LYS A 19 -4.19 -7.45 -6.62
N ASP A 20 -5.40 -7.95 -6.82
CA ASP A 20 -6.62 -7.17 -7.06
C ASP A 20 -7.16 -6.47 -5.79
N LYS A 21 -6.65 -6.87 -4.62
CA LYS A 21 -6.92 -6.23 -3.31
C LYS A 21 -5.70 -5.52 -2.74
N SER A 22 -4.64 -5.35 -3.54
CA SER A 22 -3.41 -4.71 -3.06
C SER A 22 -3.63 -3.22 -2.75
N LEU A 23 -2.94 -2.73 -1.72
CA LEU A 23 -2.94 -1.30 -1.37
C LEU A 23 -2.52 -0.42 -2.56
N GLY A 24 -1.60 -0.92 -3.40
CA GLY A 24 -1.15 -0.24 -4.60
C GLY A 24 -2.28 -0.02 -5.61
N LEU A 25 -3.09 -1.04 -5.88
CA LEU A 25 -4.24 -0.91 -6.79
C LEU A 25 -5.31 0.02 -6.20
N LEU A 26 -5.54 -0.04 -4.89
CA LEU A 26 -6.46 0.87 -4.20
C LEU A 26 -5.98 2.32 -4.28
N CYS A 27 -4.69 2.55 -4.06
CA CYS A 27 -4.05 3.85 -4.19
C CYS A 27 -4.14 4.38 -5.63
N TYR A 28 -3.92 3.52 -6.63
CA TYR A 28 -4.07 3.89 -8.03
C TYR A 28 -5.52 4.32 -8.37
N LYS A 29 -6.52 3.50 -7.99
CA LYS A 29 -7.94 3.82 -8.17
C LYS A 29 -8.33 5.10 -7.44
N PHE A 30 -7.77 5.31 -6.24
CA PHE A 30 -7.95 6.53 -5.46
C PHE A 30 -7.42 7.75 -6.22
N LEU A 31 -6.15 7.73 -6.63
CA LEU A 31 -5.49 8.84 -7.33
C LEU A 31 -6.13 9.16 -8.67
N ALA A 32 -6.63 8.15 -9.40
CA ALA A 32 -7.36 8.34 -10.65
C ALA A 32 -8.68 9.11 -10.48
N ARG A 33 -9.28 9.09 -9.29
CA ARG A 33 -10.60 9.71 -9.01
C ARG A 33 -10.52 10.97 -8.13
N SER A 34 -9.42 11.16 -7.40
CA SER A 34 -9.24 12.24 -6.42
C SER A 34 -8.41 13.40 -6.96
N CYS A 35 -8.87 14.00 -8.05
CA CYS A 35 -8.35 15.25 -8.61
C CYS A 35 -8.94 16.51 -7.94
N VAL A 36 -9.57 16.37 -6.77
CA VAL A 36 -10.24 17.45 -6.04
C VAL A 36 -9.35 18.04 -4.95
N SER A 37 -9.30 19.38 -4.87
CA SER A 37 -8.50 20.17 -3.93
C SER A 37 -8.73 19.82 -2.45
N SER A 38 -9.87 19.20 -2.12
CA SER A 38 -10.20 18.72 -0.78
C SER A 38 -10.66 17.26 -0.80
N ILE A 39 -10.09 16.44 0.07
CA ILE A 39 -10.38 15.02 0.23
C ILE A 39 -11.18 14.81 1.52
N LEU A 40 -12.38 14.22 1.40
CA LEU A 40 -13.20 13.80 2.53
C LEU A 40 -13.19 12.27 2.63
N ILE A 41 -12.86 11.72 3.80
CA ILE A 41 -12.83 10.26 3.99
C ILE A 41 -14.20 9.62 3.73
N ALA A 42 -15.28 10.31 4.11
CA ALA A 42 -16.63 9.83 3.84
C ALA A 42 -16.94 9.74 2.34
N SER A 43 -16.51 10.71 1.53
CA SER A 43 -16.72 10.65 0.08
C SER A 43 -15.89 9.54 -0.57
N ILE A 44 -14.69 9.25 -0.06
CA ILE A 44 -13.87 8.11 -0.50
C ILE A 44 -14.60 6.80 -0.21
N LEU A 45 -15.13 6.63 1.01
CA LEU A 45 -15.87 5.43 1.40
C LEU A 45 -17.11 5.18 0.54
N THR A 46 -17.83 6.25 0.18
CA THR A 46 -18.97 6.15 -0.75
C THR A 46 -18.53 5.75 -2.16
N ASN A 47 -17.38 6.25 -2.62
CA ASN A 47 -16.86 5.94 -3.96
C ASN A 47 -16.16 4.58 -4.06
N LEU A 48 -15.72 4.02 -2.93
CA LEU A 48 -14.98 2.77 -2.84
C LEU A 48 -15.61 1.86 -1.76
N PRO A 49 -16.84 1.38 -1.97
CA PRO A 49 -17.57 0.58 -0.97
C PRO A 49 -16.90 -0.77 -0.68
N ASP A 50 -16.16 -1.32 -1.65
CA ASP A 50 -15.44 -2.60 -1.50
C ASP A 50 -14.13 -2.48 -0.69
N VAL A 51 -13.78 -1.26 -0.27
CA VAL A 51 -12.52 -0.98 0.41
C VAL A 51 -12.75 -0.81 1.90
N GLU A 52 -12.08 -1.64 2.70
CA GLU A 52 -12.10 -1.51 4.15
C GLU A 52 -11.61 -0.12 4.58
N ARG A 53 -12.29 0.50 5.56
CA ARG A 53 -11.89 1.78 6.17
C ARG A 53 -10.41 1.83 6.51
N ARG A 54 -9.84 0.72 7.01
CA ARG A 54 -8.44 0.61 7.39
C ARG A 54 -7.49 0.92 6.23
N ARG A 55 -7.81 0.51 5.01
CA ARG A 55 -6.98 0.72 3.81
C ARG A 55 -6.94 2.18 3.38
N ILE A 56 -8.02 2.93 3.62
CA ILE A 56 -8.03 4.37 3.34
C ILE A 56 -7.03 5.09 4.23
N TYR A 57 -6.96 4.74 5.52
CA TYR A 57 -5.96 5.32 6.41
C TYR A 57 -4.53 4.94 6.02
N ASP A 58 -4.27 3.71 5.56
CA ASP A 58 -2.96 3.35 5.01
C ASP A 58 -2.57 4.25 3.83
N ILE A 59 -3.50 4.48 2.89
CA ILE A 59 -3.27 5.36 1.74
C ILE A 59 -3.02 6.81 2.20
N MET A 60 -3.85 7.34 3.10
CA MET A 60 -3.71 8.72 3.57
C MET A 60 -2.41 8.93 4.33
N ASN A 61 -2.00 7.99 5.18
CA ASN A 61 -0.73 8.06 5.92
C ASN A 61 0.47 8.09 4.96
N VAL A 62 0.44 7.29 3.89
CA VAL A 62 1.50 7.29 2.86
C VAL A 62 1.50 8.59 2.07
N LEU A 63 0.34 9.10 1.66
CA LEU A 63 0.27 10.37 0.93
C LEU A 63 0.67 11.57 1.80
N GLU A 64 0.38 11.51 3.10
CA GLU A 64 0.77 12.52 4.08
C GLU A 64 2.28 12.53 4.28
N SER A 65 2.92 11.37 4.41
CA SER A 65 4.39 11.29 4.54
C SER A 65 5.14 11.76 3.29
N LEU A 66 4.49 11.73 2.12
CA LEU A 66 5.00 12.28 0.86
C LEU A 66 4.70 13.78 0.68
N ASN A 67 4.04 14.43 1.64
CA ASN A 67 3.55 15.81 1.56
C ASN A 67 2.61 16.08 0.37
N MET A 68 1.93 15.05 -0.13
CA MET A 68 0.94 15.19 -1.20
C MET A 68 -0.45 15.54 -0.67
N VAL A 69 -0.71 15.20 0.60
CA VAL A 69 -1.90 15.63 1.34
C VAL A 69 -1.49 16.17 2.70
N SER A 70 -2.35 16.97 3.32
CA SER A 70 -2.23 17.31 4.75
C SER A 70 -3.57 17.20 5.44
N ARG A 71 -3.55 16.84 6.72
CA ARG A 71 -4.75 16.82 7.54
C ARG A 71 -5.27 18.24 7.73
N LEU A 72 -6.55 18.46 7.43
CA LEU A 72 -7.25 19.72 7.65
C LEU A 72 -8.15 19.64 8.88
N ALA A 73 -8.89 18.54 9.03
CA ALA A 73 -9.75 18.27 10.19
C ALA A 73 -9.95 16.76 10.40
N LYS A 74 -10.79 16.37 11.37
CA LYS A 74 -11.21 14.96 11.50
C LYS A 74 -11.87 14.51 10.20
N ASN A 75 -11.37 13.43 9.61
CA ASN A 75 -11.83 12.86 8.34
C ASN A 75 -11.74 13.78 7.11
N ARG A 76 -10.99 14.89 7.17
CA ARG A 76 -10.83 15.85 6.07
C ARG A 76 -9.36 16.18 5.84
N TYR A 77 -8.95 16.13 4.58
CA TYR A 77 -7.60 16.36 4.12
C TYR A 77 -7.60 17.34 2.94
N THR A 78 -6.49 18.06 2.79
CA THR A 78 -6.25 18.95 1.64
C THR A 78 -5.34 18.22 0.65
N TRP A 79 -5.67 18.27 -0.63
CA TRP A 79 -4.84 17.73 -1.70
C TRP A 79 -3.88 18.82 -2.21
N HIS A 80 -2.57 18.57 -2.08
CA HIS A 80 -1.51 19.48 -2.55
C HIS A 80 -0.95 19.08 -3.92
N GLY A 81 -1.36 17.91 -4.44
CA GLY A 81 -0.82 17.38 -5.68
C GLY A 81 0.63 16.89 -5.56
N ARG A 82 1.34 16.86 -6.69
CA ARG A 82 2.71 16.33 -6.78
C ARG A 82 3.80 17.40 -6.61
N VAL A 83 3.43 18.66 -6.35
CA VAL A 83 4.36 19.79 -6.33
C VAL A 83 5.46 19.59 -5.29
N LYS A 84 5.09 19.11 -4.10
CA LYS A 84 6.02 18.86 -2.98
C LYS A 84 6.75 17.52 -3.10
N LEU A 85 6.33 16.62 -4.00
CA LEU A 85 6.83 15.25 -4.06
C LEU A 85 8.31 15.20 -4.39
N ALA A 86 8.77 15.93 -5.41
CA ALA A 86 10.16 15.95 -5.81
C ALA A 86 11.07 16.44 -4.67
N GLN A 87 10.64 17.48 -3.95
CA GLN A 87 11.36 18.01 -2.80
C GLN A 87 11.37 17.01 -1.64
N THR A 88 10.23 16.40 -1.29
CA THR A 88 10.15 15.38 -0.24
C THR A 88 11.08 14.19 -0.55
N LEU A 89 11.07 13.70 -1.79
CA LEU A 89 11.95 12.60 -2.19
C LEU A 89 13.43 12.98 -2.13
N ALA A 90 13.78 14.21 -2.51
CA ALA A 90 15.15 14.71 -2.37
C ALA A 90 15.59 14.79 -0.91
N MET A 91 14.72 15.27 -0.02
CA MET A 91 14.96 15.30 1.42
C MET A 91 15.13 13.90 1.99
N LEU A 92 14.22 12.97 1.68
CA LEU A 92 14.30 11.56 2.11
C LEU A 92 15.60 10.90 1.63
N LYS A 93 16.01 11.16 0.39
CA LYS A 93 17.28 10.65 -0.15
C LYS A 93 18.48 11.21 0.60
N ARG A 94 18.47 12.49 0.95
CA ARG A 94 19.53 13.13 1.75
C ARG A 94 19.58 12.53 3.16
N SER A 95 18.46 12.51 3.87
CA SER A 95 18.37 11.93 5.20
C SER A 95 18.79 10.46 5.21
N GLY A 96 18.46 9.69 4.17
CA GLY A 96 18.91 8.30 4.07
C GLY A 96 20.43 8.14 3.95
N LYS A 97 21.11 9.09 3.27
CA LYS A 97 22.57 9.13 3.21
C LYS A 97 23.19 9.56 4.54
N GLU A 98 22.63 10.59 5.17
CA GLU A 98 23.10 11.09 6.48
C GLU A 98 23.00 10.00 7.56
N ASN A 99 21.93 9.20 7.53
CA ASN A 99 21.75 8.06 8.43
C ASN A 99 22.50 6.80 7.99
N ARG A 100 23.31 6.85 6.91
CA ARG A 100 24.11 5.74 6.37
C ARG A 100 23.29 4.46 6.14
N TYR A 101 22.04 4.61 5.69
CA TYR A 101 21.15 3.46 5.48
C TYR A 101 21.67 2.51 4.40
N ASP A 102 22.46 2.99 3.45
CA ASP A 102 23.18 2.17 2.48
C ASP A 102 24.04 1.10 3.16
N GLN A 103 24.78 1.48 4.21
CA GLN A 103 25.65 0.58 4.94
C GLN A 103 24.87 -0.33 5.88
N LEU A 104 23.84 0.20 6.55
CA LEU A 104 22.94 -0.61 7.36
C LEU A 104 22.27 -1.71 6.53
N MET A 105 21.81 -1.36 5.31
CA MET A 105 21.20 -2.31 4.40
C MET A 105 22.17 -3.38 3.90
N GLN A 106 23.45 -3.03 3.69
CA GLN A 106 24.51 -4.01 3.38
C GLN A 106 24.73 -4.97 4.56
N GLN A 107 24.81 -4.46 5.79
CA GLN A 107 24.98 -5.29 6.99
C GLN A 107 23.79 -6.24 7.22
N ILE A 108 22.56 -5.75 7.05
CA ILE A 108 21.35 -6.58 7.17
C ILE A 108 21.35 -7.69 6.12
N ARG A 109 21.70 -7.36 4.86
CA ARG A 109 21.78 -8.34 3.78
C ARG A 109 22.84 -9.40 4.08
N GLN A 110 24.02 -8.98 4.54
CA GLN A 110 25.12 -9.88 4.88
C GLN A 110 24.72 -10.84 6.01
N ARG A 111 24.11 -10.34 7.08
CA ARG A 111 23.60 -11.19 8.17
C ARG A 111 22.51 -12.16 7.73
N SER A 112 21.64 -11.75 6.79
CA SER A 112 20.63 -12.66 6.24
C SER A 112 21.29 -13.81 5.49
N LEU A 113 22.29 -13.52 4.66
CA LEU A 113 23.04 -14.53 3.91
C LEU A 113 23.82 -15.47 4.84
N GLU A 114 24.48 -14.93 5.87
CA GLU A 114 25.19 -15.74 6.87
C GLU A 114 24.26 -16.68 7.62
N ARG A 115 23.05 -16.22 7.97
CA ARG A 115 22.03 -17.05 8.60
C ARG A 115 21.55 -18.16 7.67
N ASP A 116 21.24 -17.82 6.42
CA ASP A 116 20.78 -18.79 5.42
C ASP A 116 21.87 -19.83 5.09
N LEU A 117 23.15 -19.46 5.18
CA LEU A 117 24.28 -20.37 5.03
C LEU A 117 24.44 -21.31 6.24
N TRP A 118 24.18 -20.82 7.46
CA TRP A 118 24.28 -21.61 8.69
C TRP A 118 23.08 -22.55 8.91
N GLU A 119 21.90 -22.20 8.39
CA GLU A 119 20.67 -23.02 8.52
C GLU A 119 20.51 -24.12 7.45
N LYS A 120 21.43 -24.24 6.48
CA LYS A 120 21.41 -25.36 5.53
C LYS A 120 21.94 -26.64 6.19
N PRO A 121 21.15 -27.75 6.25
CA PRO A 121 21.65 -29.01 6.78
C PRO A 121 22.67 -29.63 5.82
N SER A 122 23.72 -30.20 6.40
CA SER A 122 24.83 -30.90 5.74
C SER A 122 24.40 -32.11 4.91
#